data_AF-A0A534S425-F1
#
_entry.id   AF-A0A534S425-F1
#
_cell.length_a   1.000
_cell.length_b   1.000
_cell.length_c   1.000
_cell.angle_alpha   90.00
_cell.angle_beta   90.00
_cell.angle_gamma   90.00
#
_symmetry.space_group_name_H-M   'P 1'
#
loop_
_entity.id
_entity.type
_entity.pdbx_description
1 polymer ?
#
loop_
_entity_poly.entity_id
_entity_poly.type
_entity_poly.pdbx_seq_one_letter_code
_entity_poly.pdbx_strand_id
1 'polypeptide(L)'
;MRSSGRLLVLSHAPPVEVSRRASGGRPRRAAGGLADALNDAMREHGGMWVAWTARAADGELAPADTGLAYPVRSVGLKERDATTFYAGFANQVLWPLCHMFPNRCRFQPAFWTAYQQANERFAAAVR
;
A
#
# COMPACT_ATOMS: atom_id res chain seq x y z
N MET A 1 -9.01 21.98 -22.10
CA MET A 1 -8.10 21.42 -21.08
C MET A 1 -8.96 20.71 -20.05
N ARG A 2 -8.92 19.38 -20.00
CA ARG A 2 -9.66 18.64 -18.95
C ARG A 2 -9.00 18.98 -17.62
N SER A 3 -9.80 19.42 -16.66
CA SER A 3 -9.38 19.46 -15.25
C SER A 3 -8.95 18.05 -14.88
N SER A 4 -7.65 17.84 -14.66
CA SER A 4 -7.13 16.56 -14.17
C SER A 4 -7.77 16.28 -12.82
N GLY A 5 -8.70 15.33 -12.78
CA GLY A 5 -9.22 14.82 -11.52
C GLY A 5 -8.03 14.37 -10.66
N ARG A 6 -8.02 14.78 -9.38
CA ARG A 6 -7.02 14.29 -8.43
C ARG A 6 -7.45 12.91 -7.95
N LEU A 7 -7.21 11.88 -8.75
CA LEU A 7 -7.38 10.50 -8.31
C LEU A 7 -6.22 10.14 -7.37
N LEU A 8 -6.56 9.79 -6.13
CA LEU A 8 -5.65 9.21 -5.15
C LEU A 8 -6.12 7.80 -4.85
N VAL A 9 -5.29 6.81 -5.15
CA VAL A 9 -5.54 5.42 -4.76
C VAL A 9 -4.67 5.11 -3.55
N LEU A 10 -5.30 4.72 -2.45
CA LEU A 10 -4.60 4.32 -1.21
C LEU A 10 -4.76 2.82 -1.01
N SER A 11 -3.66 2.11 -0.83
CA SER A 11 -3.67 0.69 -0.50
C SER A 11 -2.45 0.32 0.34
N HIS A 12 -2.54 -0.76 1.11
CA HIS A 12 -1.34 -1.26 1.78
C HIS A 12 -0.31 -1.77 0.76
N ALA A 13 -0.73 -2.65 -0.16
CA ALA A 13 0.13 -3.23 -1.17
C ALA A 13 0.37 -2.23 -2.32
N PRO A 14 1.62 -2.03 -2.77
CA PRO A 14 1.92 -1.18 -3.90
C PRO A 14 1.59 -1.89 -5.23
N PRO A 15 1.40 -1.17 -6.35
CA PRO A 15 1.17 -1.76 -7.67
C PRO A 15 2.43 -2.44 -8.24
N VAL A 16 3.60 -2.09 -7.71
CA VAL A 16 4.91 -2.67 -8.05
C VAL A 16 5.73 -2.91 -6.79
N GLU A 17 6.47 -4.02 -6.78
CA GLU A 17 7.49 -4.29 -5.78
C GLU A 17 8.77 -3.53 -6.16
N VAL A 18 9.13 -2.56 -5.31
CA VAL A 18 10.41 -1.85 -5.40
C VAL A 18 11.38 -2.48 -4.42
N SER A 19 12.35 -3.24 -4.96
CA SER A 19 13.41 -3.88 -4.17
C SER A 19 14.35 -2.82 -3.57
N ARG A 20 14.85 -3.09 -2.35
CA ARG A 20 15.90 -2.27 -1.71
C ARG A 20 17.27 -2.37 -2.38
N ARG A 21 17.50 -3.28 -3.34
CA ARG A 21 18.85 -3.52 -3.87
C ARG A 21 19.40 -2.30 -4.61
N ALA A 22 20.59 -1.87 -4.19
CA ALA A 22 21.40 -0.79 -4.76
C ALA A 22 21.97 -1.09 -6.17
N SER A 23 21.43 -2.06 -6.91
CA SER A 23 21.95 -2.47 -8.21
C SER A 23 20.84 -2.87 -9.18
N GLY A 24 20.32 -1.87 -9.92
CA GLY A 24 19.74 -2.05 -11.25
C GLY A 24 18.57 -3.04 -11.41
N GLY A 25 17.94 -3.50 -10.33
CA GLY A 25 16.81 -4.42 -10.39
C GLY A 25 15.59 -3.72 -10.99
N ARG A 26 15.04 -4.25 -12.07
CA ARG A 26 13.79 -3.73 -12.64
C ARG A 26 12.64 -3.89 -11.62
N PRO A 27 11.77 -2.88 -11.45
CA PRO A 27 10.55 -3.03 -10.68
C PRO A 27 9.77 -4.24 -11.18
N ARG A 28 9.34 -5.11 -10.26
CA ARG A 28 8.44 -6.22 -10.59
C ARG A 28 7.02 -5.81 -10.28
N ARG A 29 6.09 -6.16 -11.16
CA ARG A 29 4.66 -5.96 -10.92
C ARG A 29 4.26 -6.73 -9.67
N ALA A 30 3.62 -6.07 -8.71
CA ALA A 30 3.10 -6.74 -7.54
C ALA A 30 1.96 -7.67 -7.99
N ALA A 31 1.95 -8.91 -7.53
CA ALA A 31 0.86 -9.83 -7.83
C ALA A 31 -0.34 -9.48 -6.95
N GLY A 32 -1.50 -9.18 -7.54
CA GLY A 32 -2.74 -8.99 -6.79
C GLY A 32 -3.88 -8.38 -7.59
N GLY A 33 -5.07 -8.95 -7.47
CA GLY A 33 -6.27 -8.51 -8.21
C GLY A 33 -6.66 -7.05 -7.97
N LEU A 34 -6.32 -6.48 -6.81
CA LEU A 34 -6.54 -5.05 -6.51
C LEU A 34 -5.70 -4.16 -7.44
N ALA A 35 -4.40 -4.43 -7.53
CA ALA A 35 -3.50 -3.66 -8.37
C ALA A 35 -3.88 -3.81 -9.84
N ASP A 36 -4.24 -5.02 -10.26
CA ASP A 36 -4.69 -5.29 -11.63
C ASP A 36 -5.93 -4.50 -12.00
N ALA A 37 -6.96 -4.53 -11.15
CA ALA A 37 -8.22 -3.86 -11.41
C ALA A 37 -8.10 -2.33 -11.43
N LEU A 38 -7.28 -1.75 -10.54
CA LEU A 38 -7.17 -0.29 -10.43
C LEU A 38 -6.11 0.32 -11.36
N ASN A 39 -5.19 -0.48 -11.90
CA ASN A 39 -4.12 0.04 -12.75
C ASN A 39 -4.65 0.67 -14.04
N ASP A 40 -5.72 0.14 -14.64
CA ASP A 40 -6.30 0.71 -15.86
C ASP A 40 -6.97 2.07 -15.60
N ALA A 41 -7.71 2.19 -14.50
CA ALA A 41 -8.28 3.47 -14.07
C ALA A 41 -7.20 4.52 -13.80
N MET A 42 -6.09 4.11 -13.17
CA MET A 42 -4.94 5.00 -12.93
C MET A 42 -4.22 5.40 -14.23
N ARG A 43 -4.17 4.54 -15.25
CA ARG A 43 -3.61 4.87 -16.57
C ARG A 43 -4.49 5.84 -17.35
N GLU A 44 -5.81 5.69 -17.26
CA GLU A 44 -6.77 6.55 -17.96
C GLU A 44 -6.89 7.94 -17.32
N HIS A 45 -7.03 7.98 -16.00
CA HIS A 45 -7.30 9.22 -15.27
C HIS A 45 -6.04 9.92 -14.77
N GLY A 46 -4.90 9.24 -14.74
CA GLY A 46 -3.71 9.69 -14.03
C GLY A 46 -3.95 9.75 -12.52
N GLY A 47 -3.05 10.40 -11.78
CA GLY A 47 -3.16 10.55 -10.33
C GLY A 47 -1.92 10.05 -9.60
N MET A 48 -2.09 9.70 -8.33
CA MET A 48 -1.02 9.18 -7.47
C MET A 48 -1.47 7.95 -6.72
N TRP A 49 -0.61 6.93 -6.73
CA TRP A 49 -0.80 5.74 -5.90
C TRP A 49 -0.05 5.92 -4.59
N VAL A 50 -0.72 5.78 -3.45
CA VAL A 50 -0.13 5.90 -2.12
C VAL A 50 -0.13 4.53 -1.46
N ALA A 51 1.05 4.00 -1.16
CA ALA A 51 1.19 2.64 -0.63
C ALA A 51 2.36 2.49 0.34
N TRP A 52 2.35 1.42 1.14
CA TRP A 52 3.56 1.00 1.84
C TRP A 52 4.49 0.35 0.82
N THR A 53 5.77 0.74 0.80
CA THR A 53 6.78 0.08 -0.01
C THR A 53 7.86 -0.50 0.88
N ALA A 54 8.63 -1.47 0.37
CA ALA A 54 9.75 -2.02 1.10
C ALA A 54 10.85 -0.99 1.39
N ARG A 55 10.82 0.22 0.78
CA ARG A 55 11.61 1.36 1.26
C ARG A 55 11.01 1.80 2.59
N ALA A 56 11.74 1.59 3.69
CA ALA A 56 11.29 1.97 5.04
C ALA A 56 11.30 3.49 5.29
N ALA A 57 11.00 4.28 4.27
CA ALA A 57 10.98 5.72 4.31
C ALA A 57 9.83 6.27 3.46
N ASP A 58 9.32 7.41 3.90
CA ASP A 58 8.44 8.25 3.08
C ASP A 58 9.20 8.75 1.85
N GLY A 59 8.52 8.82 0.72
CA GLY A 59 9.12 9.30 -0.52
C GLY A 59 8.23 9.10 -1.73
N GLU A 60 8.57 9.78 -2.81
CA GLU A 60 7.88 9.64 -4.09
C GLU A 60 8.78 8.88 -5.07
N LEU A 61 8.18 7.91 -5.76
CA LEU A 61 8.80 7.13 -6.82
C LEU A 61 8.23 7.63 -8.14
N ALA A 62 9.11 8.08 -9.02
CA ALA A 62 8.68 8.58 -10.31
C ALA A 62 8.17 7.43 -11.18
N PRO A 63 7.32 7.72 -12.20
CA PRO A 63 6.99 6.78 -13.27
C PRO A 63 8.21 6.06 -13.85
N ALA A 64 9.33 6.78 -14.04
CA ALA A 64 10.58 6.23 -14.56
C ALA A 64 11.22 5.17 -13.62
N ASP A 65 11.05 5.32 -12.30
CA ASP A 65 11.60 4.39 -11.31
C ASP A 65 10.76 3.13 -11.15
N THR A 66 9.49 3.18 -11.54
CA THR A 66 8.49 2.12 -11.30
C THR A 66 8.04 1.42 -12.57
N GLY A 67 8.24 2.04 -13.73
CA GLY A 67 7.69 1.58 -15.02
C GLY A 67 6.17 1.78 -15.13
N LEU A 68 5.56 2.57 -14.25
CA LEU A 68 4.13 2.89 -14.25
C LEU A 68 3.86 4.18 -15.05
N ALA A 69 2.60 4.43 -15.38
CA ALA A 69 2.18 5.68 -16.03
C ALA A 69 1.97 6.85 -15.03
N TYR A 70 2.09 6.57 -13.74
CA TYR A 70 1.75 7.47 -12.63
C TYR A 70 2.75 7.32 -11.48
N PRO A 71 2.97 8.36 -10.66
CA PRO A 71 3.85 8.31 -9.50
C PRO A 71 3.29 7.42 -8.38
N VAL A 72 4.19 6.88 -7.56
CA VAL A 72 3.87 6.15 -6.33
C VAL A 72 4.46 6.87 -5.13
N ARG A 73 3.63 7.24 -4.16
CA ARG A 73 4.06 7.76 -2.86
C ARG A 73 4.17 6.61 -1.86
N SER A 74 5.38 6.38 -1.38
CA SER A 74 5.68 5.45 -0.30
C SER A 74 5.29 6.06 1.05
N VAL A 75 4.56 5.29 1.84
CA VAL A 75 4.28 5.56 3.26
C VAL A 75 5.24 4.74 4.11
N GLY A 76 6.12 5.42 4.82
CA GLY A 76 7.07 4.84 5.74
C GLY A 76 6.35 4.30 6.98
N LEU A 77 6.42 2.97 7.17
CA LEU A 77 6.01 2.32 8.40
C LEU A 77 7.24 1.69 9.05
N LYS A 78 7.32 1.76 10.39
CA LYS A 78 8.31 0.97 11.14
C LYS A 78 8.03 -0.51 10.85
N GLU A 79 9.08 -1.29 10.64
CA GLU A 79 8.95 -2.70 10.23
C GLU A 79 8.11 -3.54 11.20
N ARG A 80 8.26 -3.28 12.51
CA ARG A 80 7.44 -3.88 13.55
C ARG A 80 5.96 -3.51 13.41
N ASP A 81 5.67 -2.25 13.11
CA ASP A 81 4.30 -1.75 12.99
C ASP A 81 3.67 -2.30 11.72
N ALA A 82 4.39 -2.30 10.58
CA ALA A 82 3.95 -2.91 9.33
C ALA A 82 3.59 -4.39 9.52
N THR A 83 4.43 -5.14 10.24
CA THR A 83 4.17 -6.56 10.55
C THR A 83 2.96 -6.70 11.47
N THR A 84 2.87 -5.92 12.55
CA THR A 84 1.79 -6.03 13.55
C THR A 84 0.44 -5.57 13.00
N PHE A 85 0.44 -4.57 12.12
CA PHE A 85 -0.72 -4.10 11.38
C PHE A 85 -1.17 -5.12 10.33
N TYR A 86 -0.29 -5.47 9.38
CA TYR A 86 -0.68 -6.25 8.22
C TYR A 86 -0.75 -7.75 8.53
N ALA A 87 0.33 -8.34 9.03
CA ALA A 87 0.35 -9.75 9.41
C ALA A 87 -0.43 -10.03 10.69
N GLY A 88 -0.66 -9.01 11.54
CA GLY A 88 -1.51 -9.09 12.73
C GLY A 88 -2.96 -8.71 12.45
N PHE A 89 -3.35 -7.45 12.62
CA PHE A 89 -4.78 -7.07 12.57
C PHE A 89 -5.45 -7.38 11.23
N ALA A 90 -4.83 -7.00 10.10
CA ALA A 90 -5.46 -7.16 8.79
C ALA A 90 -5.64 -8.65 8.45
N ASN A 91 -4.63 -9.50 8.67
CA ASN A 91 -4.68 -10.90 8.25
C ASN A 91 -5.11 -11.91 9.32
N GLN A 92 -5.07 -11.57 10.61
CA GLN A 92 -5.50 -12.45 11.71
C GLN A 92 -6.84 -12.05 12.31
N VAL A 93 -7.36 -10.86 11.98
CA VAL A 93 -8.66 -10.38 12.48
C VAL A 93 -9.58 -10.06 11.32
N LEU A 94 -9.27 -9.04 10.51
CA LEU A 94 -10.18 -8.57 9.46
C LEU A 94 -10.36 -9.61 8.37
N TRP A 95 -9.28 -10.22 7.88
CA TRP A 95 -9.37 -11.19 6.79
C TRP A 95 -10.25 -12.40 7.15
N PRO A 96 -10.01 -13.14 8.26
CA PRO A 96 -10.91 -14.24 8.64
C PRO A 96 -12.35 -13.78 8.90
N LEU A 97 -12.54 -12.60 9.51
CA LEU A 97 -13.86 -12.05 9.79
C LEU A 97 -14.65 -11.76 8.51
N CYS A 98 -14.03 -11.06 7.54
CA CYS A 98 -14.64 -10.77 6.23
C CYS A 98 -14.89 -12.01 5.38
N HIS A 99 -14.26 -13.15 5.70
CA HIS A 99 -14.40 -14.42 4.99
C HIS A 99 -15.23 -15.45 5.76
N MET A 100 -16.02 -15.01 6.74
CA MET A 100 -16.93 -15.87 7.50
C MET A 100 -16.22 -16.97 8.31
N PHE A 101 -15.00 -16.70 8.76
CA PHE A 101 -14.21 -17.57 9.65
C PHE A 101 -13.96 -16.91 11.02
N PRO A 102 -15.00 -16.53 11.78
CA PRO A 102 -14.83 -15.82 13.06
C PRO A 102 -14.06 -16.66 14.10
N ASN A 103 -14.18 -17.98 14.04
CA ASN A 103 -13.43 -18.91 14.90
C ASN A 103 -11.92 -18.96 14.61
N ARG A 104 -11.47 -18.37 13.50
CA ARG A 104 -10.04 -18.22 13.17
C ARG A 104 -9.48 -16.84 13.50
N CYS A 105 -10.29 -15.94 14.06
CA CYS A 105 -9.85 -14.61 14.45
C CYS A 105 -8.95 -14.67 15.70
N ARG A 106 -7.79 -14.01 15.65
CA ARG A 106 -6.87 -13.85 16.78
C ARG A 106 -6.81 -12.38 17.21
N PHE A 107 -7.56 -12.04 18.25
CA PHE A 107 -7.60 -10.69 18.80
C PHE A 107 -6.43 -10.43 19.75
N GLN A 108 -5.68 -9.37 19.51
CA GLN A 108 -4.66 -8.86 20.43
C GLN A 108 -4.74 -7.33 20.49
N PRO A 109 -4.70 -6.71 21.69
CA PRO A 109 -4.73 -5.25 21.79
C PRO A 109 -3.64 -4.55 20.94
N ALA A 110 -2.44 -5.13 20.90
CA ALA A 110 -1.33 -4.64 20.09
C ALA A 110 -1.64 -4.59 18.58
N PHE A 111 -2.46 -5.52 18.07
CA PHE A 111 -2.87 -5.53 16.66
C PHE A 111 -3.72 -4.31 16.34
N TRP A 112 -4.69 -4.00 17.20
CA TRP A 112 -5.56 -2.85 17.02
C TRP A 112 -4.77 -1.54 17.08
N THR A 113 -3.90 -1.38 18.07
CA THR A 113 -3.04 -0.19 18.19
C THR A 113 -2.17 0.02 16.95
N ALA A 114 -1.52 -1.04 16.45
CA ALA A 114 -0.73 -0.96 15.22
C ALA A 114 -1.59 -0.61 14.00
N TYR A 115 -2.81 -1.14 13.92
CA TYR A 115 -3.76 -0.82 12.84
C TYR A 115 -4.16 0.65 12.83
N GLN A 116 -4.47 1.23 13.99
CA GLN A 116 -4.77 2.65 14.10
C GLN A 116 -3.57 3.51 13.68
N GLN A 117 -2.38 3.23 14.22
CA GLN A 117 -1.16 3.98 13.90
C GLN A 117 -0.79 3.93 12.41
N ALA A 118 -0.94 2.75 11.78
CA ALA A 118 -0.72 2.62 10.34
C ALA A 118 -1.73 3.46 9.55
N ASN A 119 -3.02 3.40 9.88
CA ASN A 119 -4.05 4.19 9.19
C ASN A 119 -3.87 5.70 9.40
N GLU A 120 -3.45 6.14 10.58
CA GLU A 120 -3.09 7.55 10.83
C GLU A 120 -1.93 8.01 9.94
N ARG A 121 -0.93 7.14 9.71
CA ARG A 121 0.18 7.42 8.78
C ARG A 121 -0.29 7.53 7.33
N PHE A 122 -1.12 6.60 6.88
CA PHE A 122 -1.72 6.67 5.54
C PHE A 122 -2.59 7.92 5.37
N ALA A 123 -3.40 8.28 6.37
CA ALA A 123 -4.22 9.48 6.36
C ALA A 123 -3.36 10.75 6.30
N ALA A 124 -2.27 10.82 7.06
CA ALA A 124 -1.34 11.94 7.04
C ALA A 124 -0.62 12.10 5.67
N ALA A 125 -0.43 11.01 4.92
CA ALA A 125 0.23 11.03 3.62
C ALA A 125 -0.62 11.63 2.48
N VAL A 126 -1.94 11.81 2.70
CA VAL A 126 -2.90 12.29 1.69
C VAL A 126 -3.67 13.54 2.11
N ARG A 127 -3.28 14.15 3.22
CA ARG A 127 -3.81 15.43 3.69
C ARG A 127 -3.19 16.62 2.97
#